data_AF-A0A0N4YZS0-F1
#
_entry.id   AF-A0A0N4YZS0-F1
#
_cell.length_a   1.000
_cell.length_b   1.000
_cell.length_c   1.000
_cell.angle_alpha   90.00
_cell.angle_beta   90.00
_cell.angle_gamma   90.00
#
_symmetry.space_group_name_H-M   'P 1'
#
loop_
_entity.id
_entity.type
_entity.pdbx_description
1 polymer ?
#
loop_
_entity_poly.entity_id
_entity_poly.type
_entity_poly.pdbx_seq_one_letter_code
_entity_poly.pdbx_strand_id
1 'polypeptide(L)'
;MDRKMVKAIEKKWKDDALSEQSSPFCVGCAVRIRSCRIDMCYPANSTRLGTLRVENVVLTTKLDLYQTNEMLSMSIHLTGMQLDDRSPYYSELYPVKAVLCSNSELVASQTEVELIKYFGDDPNRECDLKLSVIVPEGLQLYYIHTHR
;
A
#
# COMPACT_ATOMS: atom_id res chain seq x y z
N MET A 1 -4.71 -25.29 -53.52
CA MET A 1 -4.74 -24.11 -52.63
C MET A 1 -3.44 -23.33 -52.82
N ASP A 2 -3.55 -22.03 -53.11
CA ASP A 2 -2.41 -21.17 -53.47
C ASP A 2 -1.54 -20.86 -52.22
N ARG A 3 -0.22 -21.03 -52.32
CA ARG A 3 0.74 -20.84 -51.21
C ARG A 3 0.68 -19.42 -50.64
N LYS A 4 0.27 -18.43 -51.43
CA LYS A 4 0.07 -17.05 -50.96
C LYS A 4 -1.12 -16.93 -50.00
N MET A 5 -2.17 -17.72 -50.23
CA MET A 5 -3.38 -17.70 -49.40
C MET A 5 -3.11 -18.32 -48.03
N VAL A 6 -2.32 -19.40 -47.97
CA VAL A 6 -1.90 -20.02 -46.70
C VAL A 6 -1.05 -19.08 -45.85
N LYS A 7 -0.08 -18.39 -46.45
CA LYS A 7 0.74 -17.40 -45.74
C LYS A 7 -0.05 -16.18 -45.27
N ALA A 8 -1.08 -15.77 -46.02
CA ALA A 8 -1.95 -14.68 -45.60
C ALA A 8 -2.83 -15.08 -44.40
N ILE A 9 -3.30 -16.33 -44.37
CA ILE A 9 -4.06 -16.87 -43.24
C ILE A 9 -3.16 -17.03 -42.01
N GLU A 10 -1.96 -17.59 -42.15
CA GLU A 10 -1.00 -17.72 -41.03
C GLU A 10 -0.57 -16.36 -40.47
N LYS A 11 -0.37 -15.37 -41.35
CA LYS A 11 -0.08 -13.99 -40.92
C LYS A 11 -1.27 -13.38 -40.18
N LYS A 12 -2.48 -13.52 -40.71
CA LYS A 12 -3.70 -13.05 -40.05
C LYS A 12 -3.92 -13.72 -38.70
N TRP A 13 -3.66 -15.02 -38.57
CA TRP A 13 -3.77 -15.73 -37.29
C TRP A 13 -2.70 -15.31 -36.29
N LYS A 14 -1.47 -15.01 -36.74
CA LYS A 14 -0.44 -14.42 -35.89
C LYS A 14 -0.78 -12.99 -35.46
N ASP A 15 -1.30 -12.18 -36.36
CA ASP A 15 -1.70 -10.81 -36.08
C ASP A 15 -2.93 -10.78 -35.15
N ASP A 16 -3.88 -11.70 -35.33
CA ASP A 16 -5.05 -11.88 -34.45
C ASP A 16 -4.62 -12.38 -33.05
N ALA A 17 -3.66 -13.32 -32.98
CA ALA A 17 -3.09 -13.80 -31.71
C ALA A 17 -2.20 -12.77 -30.99
N LEU A 18 -1.61 -11.82 -31.72
CA LEU A 18 -0.92 -10.65 -31.17
C LEU A 18 -1.89 -9.50 -30.83
N SER A 19 -3.14 -9.59 -31.25
CA SER A 19 -4.20 -8.60 -30.99
C SER A 19 -5.11 -8.96 -29.81
N GLU A 20 -4.93 -10.12 -29.17
CA GLU A 20 -5.43 -10.36 -27.82
C GLU A 20 -4.61 -9.53 -26.82
N GLN A 21 -4.72 -8.20 -26.94
CA GLN A 21 -4.52 -7.30 -25.82
C GLN A 21 -5.57 -7.70 -24.79
N SER A 22 -5.14 -8.54 -23.84
CA SER A 22 -5.91 -8.95 -22.67
C SER A 22 -6.63 -7.73 -22.11
N SER A 23 -7.96 -7.76 -22.17
CA SER A 23 -8.79 -6.68 -21.63
C SER A 23 -8.34 -6.38 -20.19
N PRO A 24 -8.16 -5.10 -19.82
CA PRO A 24 -7.71 -4.76 -18.48
C PRO A 24 -8.66 -5.38 -17.45
N PHE A 25 -8.09 -6.17 -16.55
CA PHE A 25 -8.83 -6.93 -15.55
C PHE A 25 -8.51 -6.34 -14.18
N CYS A 26 -9.54 -5.89 -13.47
CA CYS A 26 -9.40 -5.22 -12.19
C CYS A 26 -9.83 -6.15 -11.05
N VAL A 27 -8.94 -6.32 -10.06
CA VAL A 27 -9.25 -7.00 -8.80
C VAL A 27 -9.19 -5.99 -7.68
N GLY A 28 -10.29 -5.86 -6.93
CA GLY A 28 -10.38 -4.97 -5.78
C GLY A 28 -10.71 -5.73 -4.49
N CYS A 29 -10.23 -5.21 -3.37
CA CYS A 29 -10.64 -5.65 -2.03
C CYS A 29 -10.81 -4.43 -1.13
N ALA A 30 -11.82 -4.47 -0.26
CA ALA A 30 -12.02 -3.47 0.77
C ALA A 30 -12.20 -4.16 2.13
N VAL A 31 -11.39 -3.74 3.10
CA VAL A 31 -11.38 -4.30 4.46
C VAL A 31 -11.62 -3.15 5.44
N ARG A 32 -12.71 -3.24 6.22
CA ARG A 32 -13.03 -2.29 7.27
C ARG A 32 -12.81 -2.93 8.63
N ILE A 33 -11.92 -2.35 9.42
CA ILE A 33 -11.54 -2.84 10.74
C ILE A 33 -11.80 -1.75 11.76
N ARG A 34 -12.67 -2.04 12.73
CA ARG A 34 -12.94 -1.09 13.83
C ARG A 34 -11.71 -0.90 14.70
N SER A 35 -11.03 -1.98 15.06
CA SER A 35 -9.82 -1.95 15.86
C SER A 35 -8.91 -3.11 15.47
N CYS A 36 -7.65 -2.81 15.23
CA CYS A 36 -6.59 -3.79 14.98
C CYS A 36 -5.47 -3.56 15.98
N ARG A 37 -4.99 -4.65 16.59
CA ARG A 37 -3.82 -4.62 17.46
C ARG A 37 -2.88 -5.77 17.09
N ILE A 38 -1.65 -5.42 16.72
CA ILE A 38 -0.58 -6.36 16.44
C ILE A 38 0.44 -6.24 17.57
N ASP A 39 0.58 -7.30 18.37
CA ASP A 39 1.62 -7.38 19.40
C ASP A 39 2.86 -8.05 18.78
N MET A 40 3.98 -7.32 18.75
CA MET A 40 5.25 -7.81 18.24
C MET A 40 6.05 -8.43 19.39
N CYS A 41 6.06 -9.76 19.46
CA CYS A 41 6.74 -10.51 20.52
C CYS A 41 8.08 -11.06 20.03
N TYR A 42 9.10 -11.04 20.88
CA TYR A 42 10.39 -11.71 20.67
C TYR A 42 10.35 -13.10 21.33
N PRO A 43 10.38 -14.20 20.56
CA PRO A 43 10.17 -15.53 21.10
C PRO A 43 11.23 -15.96 22.11
N ALA A 44 12.49 -15.60 21.88
CA ALA A 44 13.61 -16.13 22.66
C ALA A 44 13.56 -15.72 24.15
N ASN A 45 13.02 -14.54 24.45
CA ASN A 45 13.06 -13.97 25.80
C ASN A 45 11.67 -13.59 26.34
N SER A 46 10.58 -14.03 25.69
CA SER A 46 9.19 -13.67 26.04
C SER A 46 8.97 -12.15 26.19
N THR A 47 9.74 -11.34 25.46
CA THR A 47 9.70 -9.88 25.57
C THR A 47 8.83 -9.31 24.46
N ARG A 48 8.01 -8.30 24.75
CA ARG A 48 7.27 -7.58 23.71
C ARG A 48 8.14 -6.47 23.14
N LEU A 49 8.49 -6.57 21.87
CA LEU A 49 9.27 -5.58 21.13
C LEU A 49 8.45 -4.36 20.75
N GLY A 50 7.13 -4.46 20.71
CA GLY A 50 6.29 -3.32 20.40
C GLY A 50 4.84 -3.70 20.16
N THR A 51 4.03 -2.68 19.89
CA THR A 51 2.62 -2.86 19.55
C THR A 51 2.25 -1.85 18.48
N LEU A 52 1.60 -2.32 17.41
CA LEU A 52 0.88 -1.45 16.47
C LEU A 52 -0.60 -1.48 16.85
N ARG A 53 -1.20 -0.31 17.03
CA ARG A 53 -2.64 -0.14 17.25
C ARG A 53 -3.18 0.77 16.17
N VAL A 54 -4.32 0.39 15.61
CA VAL A 54 -5.01 1.19 14.59
C VAL A 54 -6.51 1.14 14.84
N GLU A 55 -7.16 2.29 14.72
CA GLU A 55 -8.60 2.45 14.95
C GLU A 55 -9.32 2.98 13.71
N ASN A 56 -10.53 2.44 13.49
CA ASN A 56 -11.43 2.76 12.38
C ASN A 56 -10.69 2.79 11.03
N VAL A 57 -10.03 1.68 10.71
CA VAL A 57 -9.27 1.52 9.48
C VAL A 57 -10.19 1.11 8.34
N VAL A 58 -10.05 1.76 7.21
CA VAL A 58 -10.56 1.29 5.92
C VAL A 58 -9.35 1.11 4.99
N LEU A 59 -9.07 -0.14 4.64
CA LEU A 59 -8.07 -0.51 3.65
C LEU A 59 -8.78 -0.83 2.33
N THR A 60 -8.47 -0.09 1.28
CA THR A 60 -8.91 -0.39 -0.08
C THR A 60 -7.69 -0.77 -0.90
N THR A 61 -7.76 -1.86 -1.64
CA THR A 61 -6.74 -2.25 -2.61
C THR A 61 -7.37 -2.45 -3.97
N LYS A 62 -6.64 -2.03 -5.01
CA LYS A 62 -7.03 -2.21 -6.40
C LYS A 62 -5.79 -2.64 -7.18
N LEU A 63 -5.92 -3.75 -7.88
CA LEU A 63 -4.91 -4.31 -8.76
C LEU A 63 -5.48 -4.32 -10.19
N ASP A 64 -4.91 -3.51 -11.06
CA ASP A 64 -5.20 -3.47 -12.48
C ASP A 64 -4.19 -4.36 -13.22
N LEU A 65 -4.62 -5.58 -13.56
CA LEU A 65 -3.81 -6.51 -14.34
C LEU A 65 -3.75 -6.06 -15.80
N TYR A 66 -2.60 -6.30 -16.42
CA TYR A 66 -2.31 -5.96 -17.82
C TYR A 66 -2.25 -4.46 -18.15
N GLN A 67 -2.13 -3.59 -17.14
CA GLN A 67 -1.78 -2.17 -17.32
C GLN A 67 -0.28 -1.92 -17.20
N THR A 68 0.30 -1.08 -18.04
CA THR A 68 1.74 -0.76 -18.03
C THR A 68 2.15 0.28 -16.98
N ASN A 69 1.17 0.99 -16.41
CA ASN A 69 1.37 2.02 -15.39
C ASN A 69 0.41 1.79 -14.21
N GLU A 70 0.88 2.06 -12.99
CA GLU A 70 0.06 2.07 -11.75
C GLU A 70 -0.77 0.81 -11.47
N MET A 71 -0.18 -0.38 -11.70
CA MET A 71 -0.90 -1.65 -11.54
C MET A 71 -1.48 -1.88 -10.15
N LEU A 72 -0.85 -1.44 -9.07
CA LEU A 72 -1.36 -1.64 -7.71
C LEU A 72 -1.53 -0.29 -7.01
N SER A 73 -2.76 -0.02 -6.57
CA SER A 73 -3.07 1.08 -5.66
C SER A 73 -3.65 0.54 -4.37
N MET A 74 -3.23 1.14 -3.27
CA MET A 74 -3.72 0.86 -1.92
C MET A 74 -4.00 2.20 -1.25
N SER A 75 -5.20 2.36 -0.68
CA SER A 75 -5.52 3.48 0.20
C SER A 75 -5.88 2.97 1.58
N ILE A 76 -5.35 3.65 2.61
CA ILE A 76 -5.62 3.35 4.00
C ILE A 76 -6.17 4.63 4.63
N HIS A 77 -7.41 4.58 5.08
CA HIS A 77 -8.02 5.63 5.88
C HIS A 77 -8.03 5.22 7.34
N LEU A 78 -7.50 6.07 8.22
CA LEU A 78 -7.43 5.81 9.66
C LEU A 78 -7.77 7.06 10.46
N THR A 79 -8.47 6.89 11.58
CA THR A 79 -8.75 7.99 12.54
C THR A 79 -7.73 8.05 13.67
N GLY A 80 -7.01 6.96 13.91
CA GLY A 80 -6.02 6.87 14.97
C GLY A 80 -5.04 5.73 14.74
N MET A 81 -3.78 5.99 15.04
CA MET A 81 -2.69 5.00 14.96
C MET A 81 -1.68 5.28 16.05
N GLN A 82 -1.14 4.21 16.65
CA GLN A 82 0.01 4.30 17.53
C GLN A 82 0.95 3.12 17.28
N LEU A 83 2.22 3.42 17.08
CA LEU A 83 3.30 2.45 16.98
C LEU A 83 4.23 2.60 18.18
N ASP A 84 4.22 1.58 19.04
CA ASP A 84 5.13 1.47 20.17
C ASP A 84 6.33 0.59 19.80
N ASP A 85 7.52 1.01 20.18
CA ASP A 85 8.77 0.24 20.12
C ASP A 85 9.38 0.15 21.53
N ARG A 86 9.51 -1.08 22.00
CA ARG A 86 10.09 -1.47 23.29
C ARG A 86 11.26 -2.40 23.10
N SER A 87 11.90 -2.38 21.93
CA SER A 87 13.12 -3.13 21.71
C SER A 87 14.16 -2.78 22.77
N PRO A 88 14.81 -3.78 23.39
CA PRO A 88 15.89 -3.55 24.35
C PRO A 88 17.01 -2.76 23.67
N TYR A 89 17.58 -1.80 24.42
CA TYR A 89 18.60 -0.85 23.96
C TYR A 89 18.05 0.21 22.98
N TYR A 90 18.25 1.49 23.34
CA TYR A 90 17.98 2.69 22.52
C TYR A 90 16.53 3.15 22.34
N SER A 91 15.53 2.30 22.59
CA SER A 91 14.10 2.69 22.46
C SER A 91 13.43 3.10 23.79
N GLU A 92 14.13 2.97 24.92
CA GLU A 92 13.62 3.35 26.26
C GLU A 92 13.25 4.84 26.37
N LEU A 93 13.97 5.72 25.66
CA LEU A 93 13.75 7.17 25.70
C LEU A 93 12.59 7.63 24.79
N TYR A 94 12.27 6.85 23.76
CA TYR A 94 11.24 7.18 22.77
C TYR A 94 10.42 5.93 22.44
N PRO A 95 9.59 5.45 23.39
CA PRO A 95 8.85 4.20 23.24
C PRO A 95 7.69 4.32 22.24
N VAL A 96 7.22 5.53 21.96
CA VAL A 96 6.24 5.81 20.91
C VAL A 96 6.99 6.34 19.69
N LYS A 97 6.97 5.57 18.58
CA LYS A 97 7.69 5.91 17.34
C LYS A 97 6.82 6.64 16.33
N ALA A 98 5.53 6.31 16.32
CA ALA A 98 4.57 7.02 15.50
C ALA A 98 3.24 7.14 16.26
N VAL A 99 2.64 8.32 16.19
CA VAL A 99 1.28 8.53 16.68
C VAL A 99 0.52 9.43 15.72
N LEU A 100 -0.69 9.02 15.40
CA LEU A 100 -1.70 9.84 14.77
C LEU A 100 -2.76 10.12 15.82
N CYS A 101 -2.88 11.38 16.23
CA CYS A 101 -3.85 11.84 17.20
C CYS A 101 -4.66 13.02 16.66
N SER A 102 -5.90 13.12 17.15
CA SER A 102 -6.74 14.29 16.91
C SER A 102 -6.42 15.39 17.92
N ASN A 103 -6.34 16.61 17.43
CA ASN A 103 -6.16 17.80 18.26
C ASN A 103 -7.49 18.50 18.56
N SER A 104 -8.59 17.96 18.03
CA SER A 104 -9.93 18.54 18.09
C SER A 104 -10.95 17.46 18.45
N GLU A 105 -11.87 17.78 19.37
CA GLU A 105 -13.05 16.94 19.67
C GLU A 105 -14.09 16.96 18.53
N LEU A 106 -13.90 17.81 17.53
CA LEU A 106 -14.83 18.05 16.45
C LEU A 106 -14.24 17.63 15.10
N VAL A 107 -15.00 16.76 14.44
CA VAL A 107 -14.85 16.16 13.11
C VAL A 107 -14.04 14.86 13.08
N ALA A 108 -14.69 13.80 12.58
CA ALA A 108 -14.09 12.52 12.22
C ALA A 108 -13.22 12.70 10.96
N SER A 109 -12.14 13.45 11.08
CA SER A 109 -11.13 13.58 10.04
C SER A 109 -10.35 12.25 9.95
N GLN A 110 -10.11 11.77 8.73
CA GLN A 110 -9.35 10.54 8.49
C GLN A 110 -8.04 10.88 7.79
N THR A 111 -6.93 10.39 8.32
CA THR A 111 -5.66 10.40 7.59
C THR A 111 -5.75 9.37 6.48
N GLU A 112 -5.34 9.78 5.29
CA GLU A 112 -5.23 8.92 4.12
C GLU A 112 -3.76 8.62 3.86
N VAL A 113 -3.45 7.33 3.71
CA VAL A 113 -2.16 6.84 3.27
C VAL A 113 -2.38 6.14 1.94
N GLU A 114 -1.85 6.71 0.87
CA GLU A 114 -1.87 6.12 -0.46
C GLU A 114 -0.53 5.47 -0.78
N LEU A 115 -0.58 4.23 -1.24
CA LEU A 115 0.56 3.52 -1.77
C LEU A 115 0.24 3.11 -3.20
N ILE A 116 1.05 3.61 -4.14
CA ILE A 116 0.97 3.26 -5.55
C ILE A 116 2.25 2.52 -5.88
N LYS A 117 2.10 1.28 -6.35
CA LYS A 117 3.21 0.50 -6.87
C LYS A 117 3.14 0.44 -8.38
N TYR A 118 4.24 0.85 -8.98
CA TYR A 118 4.44 0.86 -10.41
C TYR A 118 5.14 -0.46 -10.79
N PHE A 119 4.58 -1.20 -11.73
CA PHE A 119 5.23 -2.39 -12.31
C PHE A 119 5.39 -2.16 -13.81
N GLY A 120 6.60 -2.31 -14.33
CA GLY A 120 6.87 -2.17 -15.76
C GLY A 120 8.35 -1.94 -16.06
N ASP A 121 8.75 -2.20 -17.29
CA ASP A 121 10.13 -2.10 -17.80
C ASP A 121 10.54 -0.66 -18.16
N ASP A 122 9.83 0.37 -17.66
CA ASP A 122 10.10 1.77 -18.01
C ASP A 122 11.40 2.24 -17.34
N PRO A 123 12.51 2.39 -18.11
CA PRO A 123 13.81 2.72 -17.55
C PRO A 123 13.92 4.19 -17.12
N ASN A 124 12.91 5.02 -17.41
CA ASN A 124 12.91 6.45 -17.09
C ASN A 124 12.02 6.80 -15.89
N ARG A 125 11.47 5.80 -15.20
CA ARG A 125 10.57 6.02 -14.07
C ARG A 125 11.34 6.47 -12.82
N GLU A 126 10.89 7.56 -12.19
CA GLU A 126 11.57 8.16 -11.01
C GLU A 126 11.50 7.29 -9.74
N CYS A 127 10.43 6.48 -9.59
CA CYS A 127 10.27 5.58 -8.45
C CYS A 127 9.40 4.36 -8.79
N ASP A 128 9.74 3.21 -8.20
CA ASP A 128 8.95 1.97 -8.32
C ASP A 128 7.72 1.96 -7.39
N LEU A 129 7.74 2.83 -6.38
CA LEU A 129 6.70 2.95 -5.37
C LEU A 129 6.58 4.41 -4.92
N LYS A 130 5.35 4.90 -4.88
CA LYS A 130 5.00 6.21 -4.33
C LYS A 130 4.17 6.01 -3.08
N LEU A 131 4.56 6.70 -2.01
CA LEU A 131 3.84 6.76 -0.74
C LEU A 131 3.40 8.21 -0.51
N SER A 132 2.09 8.44 -0.42
CA SER A 132 1.51 9.73 -0.05
C SER A 132 0.87 9.61 1.33
N VAL A 133 1.10 10.58 2.21
CA VAL A 133 0.43 10.67 3.51
C VAL A 133 -0.28 12.01 3.57
N ILE A 134 -1.61 11.98 3.56
CA ILE A 134 -2.47 13.15 3.58
C ILE A 134 -3.08 13.23 4.98
N VAL A 135 -2.59 14.19 5.76
CA VAL A 135 -3.07 14.45 7.11
C VAL A 135 -4.04 15.64 7.05
N PRO A 136 -5.35 15.43 7.30
CA PRO A 136 -6.34 16.49 7.25
C PRO A 136 -6.15 17.52 8.38
N GLU A 137 -6.73 18.69 8.19
CA GLU A 137 -6.72 19.77 9.18
C GLU A 137 -7.33 19.28 10.51
N GLY A 138 -6.62 19.54 11.62
CA GLY A 138 -7.00 19.08 12.95
C GLY A 138 -6.37 17.75 13.40
N LEU A 139 -5.71 17.00 12.51
CA LEU A 139 -4.88 15.86 12.87
C LEU A 139 -3.39 16.22 12.84
N GLN A 140 -2.59 15.53 13.66
CA GLN A 140 -1.14 15.60 13.62
C GLN A 140 -0.54 14.20 13.54
N LEU A 141 0.41 14.05 12.61
CA LEU A 141 1.26 12.88 12.49
C LEU A 141 2.63 13.22 13.05
N TYR A 142 3.01 12.51 14.12
CA TYR A 142 4.36 12.56 14.65
C TYR A 142 5.08 11.27 14.28
N TYR A 143 6.26 11.40 13.67
CA TYR A 143 7.16 10.29 13.39
C TYR A 143 8.54 10.59 13.97
N ILE A 144 9.01 9.71 14.84
CA ILE A 144 10.34 9.82 15.46
C ILE A 144 11.24 8.78 14.82
N HIS A 145 12.19 9.27 14.02
CA HIS A 145 13.27 8.45 13.48
C HIS A 145 14.56 8.68 14.28
N THR A 146 15.13 7.62 14.81
CA THR A 146 16.46 7.65 15.43
C THR A 146 17.45 7.03 14.46
N HIS A 147 18.36 7.85 13.92
CA HIS A 147 19.44 7.36 13.06
C HIS A 147 20.44 6.56 13.90
N ARG A 148 20.95 5.46 13.35
CA ARG A 148 22.15 4.77 13.85
C ARG A 148 23.38 5.29 13.13
#